data_AF-A0A6L6QIW9-F1
#
_entry.id   AF-A0A6L6QIW9-F1
#
_cell.length_a   1.000
_cell.length_b   1.000
_cell.length_c   1.000
_cell.angle_alpha   90.00
_cell.angle_beta   90.00
_cell.angle_gamma   90.00
#
_symmetry.space_group_name_H-M   'P 1'
#
loop_
_entity.id
_entity.type
_entity.pdbx_description
1 polymer ?
#
loop_
_entity_poly.entity_id
_entity_poly.type
_entity_poly.pdbx_seq_one_letter_code
_entity_poly.pdbx_strand_id
1 'polypeptide(L)'
;MNCLTFALLDDASVDPATGAGRTSRLYTGHHATLACSNYADWPTLLEGMEQALARGLHAVPVLSYELGHHIVGVPPRAAGDAPLAQVLLFERCEELSQEDVAAWLAAQAADDAARNPSGACAAGVAGIRASVTEAQFMDAIQRIRDYIAAGDTYQVNYTYRLHFDAFGSPFALYQRLRARQPVPYGALIGFDDGRAVLSLSPELFVRKDGNILTARPMKGTAPAAGDEAENARRSAALAADPKNRAENLMIVDLLRNDIGRVAATGSVEVPKLFEVTRYSSVLQMTSTVQARLRQGATLQEMFAALYPCGSITGAPKKRTMEIIAELEAEPRGIYTGAIGWFAPEGDFCLNVPIRTLTLQAPQHGVRKGVMGVGAGIVFDSEAHDEFAECQLKARFLTGLSNDFELFETMYATREAGPRHLERHLKRLESSARYFGFAWDEAAARAYLTLACQALPAGQPHRLRLAMNSAGAFAVQTGALTPLQEPVQVQLADESTDSGDLFLRHKSTIRERYDAAWKAADAQGAFDKLFFNERGELTEGGRSNVFIRKDGLWITPPLSTGILPGVMRAVILDAWGAHERIITREMLLAAEEIVVCNSLRGAVRAVLQVD
;
A
#
# COMPACT_ATOMS: atom_id res chain seq x y z
N MET A 1 3.39 1.10 -20.07
CA MET A 1 2.73 2.29 -19.50
C MET A 1 3.40 3.50 -20.13
N ASN A 2 2.69 4.34 -20.89
CA ASN A 2 3.10 5.75 -20.92
C ASN A 2 2.70 6.26 -19.54
N CYS A 3 3.66 6.22 -18.62
CA CYS A 3 3.46 6.64 -17.24
C CYS A 3 3.32 8.16 -17.29
N LEU A 4 2.08 8.65 -17.35
CA LEU A 4 1.82 10.07 -17.26
C LEU A 4 2.32 10.53 -15.90
N THR A 5 3.36 11.35 -15.88
CA THR A 5 3.77 12.06 -14.67
C THR A 5 2.68 13.07 -14.32
N PHE A 6 2.13 12.97 -13.12
CA PHE A 6 1.10 13.87 -12.59
C PHE A 6 1.25 13.99 -11.07
N ALA A 7 0.66 15.03 -10.50
CA ALA A 7 0.46 15.11 -9.06
C ALA A 7 -0.96 15.59 -8.75
N LEU A 8 -1.68 14.83 -7.95
CA LEU A 8 -2.93 15.24 -7.33
C LEU A 8 -2.63 15.53 -5.85
N LEU A 9 -2.72 16.78 -5.43
CA LEU A 9 -2.72 17.15 -4.01
C LEU A 9 -4.17 17.26 -3.56
N ASP A 10 -4.60 16.33 -2.70
CA ASP A 10 -6.00 16.04 -2.39
C ASP A 10 -6.31 16.37 -0.94
N ASP A 11 -6.84 17.57 -0.75
CA ASP A 11 -7.27 18.11 0.54
C ASP A 11 -8.68 17.56 0.87
N ALA A 12 -8.78 16.24 1.01
CA ALA A 12 -10.02 15.47 1.10
C ALA A 12 -10.91 15.79 2.32
N SER A 13 -10.34 16.38 3.36
CA SER A 13 -11.09 16.93 4.50
C SER A 13 -10.84 18.43 4.61
N VAL A 14 -11.89 19.18 4.95
CA VAL A 14 -11.79 20.63 5.14
C VAL A 14 -10.84 20.95 6.29
N ASP A 15 -9.75 21.68 5.98
CA ASP A 15 -8.97 22.38 7.00
C ASP A 15 -9.80 23.56 7.52
N PRO A 16 -10.11 23.65 8.83
CA PRO A 16 -10.91 24.74 9.39
C PRO A 16 -10.35 26.13 9.12
N ALA A 17 -9.03 26.24 8.85
CA ALA A 17 -8.38 27.51 8.58
C ALA A 17 -8.52 27.98 7.11
N THR A 18 -8.75 27.07 6.16
CA THR A 18 -8.95 27.42 4.74
C THR A 18 -10.41 27.44 4.34
N GLY A 19 -11.30 26.83 5.14
CA GLY A 19 -12.72 26.72 4.84
C GLY A 19 -13.02 25.67 3.76
N ALA A 20 -14.31 25.52 3.43
CA ALA A 20 -14.79 24.60 2.40
C ALA A 20 -14.69 25.22 0.99
N GLY A 21 -14.16 24.48 0.01
CA GLY A 21 -14.00 24.96 -1.38
C GLY A 21 -13.35 23.94 -2.33
N ARG A 22 -12.98 24.38 -3.55
CA ARG A 22 -12.12 23.62 -4.48
C ARG A 22 -10.68 23.68 -3.98
N THR A 23 -10.36 22.90 -2.95
CA THR A 23 -9.06 22.97 -2.26
C THR A 23 -8.03 22.00 -2.84
N SER A 24 -8.46 20.97 -3.55
CA SER A 24 -7.55 19.98 -4.15
C SER A 24 -6.97 20.51 -5.46
N ARG A 25 -5.75 20.10 -5.80
CA ARG A 25 -5.00 20.60 -6.96
C ARG A 25 -4.50 19.44 -7.81
N LEU A 26 -4.89 19.44 -9.07
CA LEU A 26 -4.41 18.49 -10.07
C LEU A 26 -3.39 19.15 -10.98
N TYR A 27 -2.17 18.65 -10.95
CA TYR A 27 -1.05 19.09 -11.76
C TYR A 27 -0.84 18.13 -12.94
N THR A 28 -0.86 18.67 -14.16
CA THR A 28 -0.67 17.92 -15.41
C THR A 28 0.17 18.72 -16.40
N GLY A 29 0.56 18.10 -17.52
CA GLY A 29 1.53 18.69 -18.44
C GLY A 29 2.89 18.78 -17.78
N HIS A 30 3.42 17.62 -17.34
CA HIS A 30 4.75 17.53 -16.77
C HIS A 30 5.78 18.12 -17.74
N HIS A 31 6.51 19.12 -17.27
CA HIS A 31 7.49 19.86 -18.05
C HIS A 31 8.91 19.29 -17.84
N ALA A 32 9.28 19.08 -16.58
CA ALA A 32 10.58 18.54 -16.18
C ALA A 32 10.55 18.09 -14.71
N THR A 33 11.52 17.27 -14.32
CA THR A 33 11.78 16.95 -12.90
C THR A 33 13.18 17.42 -12.55
N LEU A 34 13.28 18.35 -11.60
CA LEU A 34 14.56 18.69 -10.98
C LEU A 34 14.84 17.65 -9.89
N ALA A 35 16.07 17.15 -9.81
CA ALA A 35 16.44 16.15 -8.81
C ALA A 35 17.77 16.50 -8.15
N CYS A 36 17.88 16.20 -6.87
CA CYS A 36 19.08 16.38 -6.06
C CYS A 36 19.35 15.04 -5.38
N SER A 37 20.38 14.32 -5.85
CA SER A 37 20.87 13.09 -5.20
C SER A 37 22.07 13.37 -4.31
N ASN A 38 22.78 14.48 -4.55
CA ASN A 38 23.86 14.96 -3.70
C ASN A 38 23.47 16.32 -3.12
N TYR A 39 23.63 16.49 -1.80
CA TYR A 39 23.30 17.73 -1.12
C TYR A 39 24.06 18.96 -1.66
N ALA A 40 25.23 18.77 -2.27
CA ALA A 40 25.96 19.86 -2.93
C ALA A 40 25.13 20.56 -4.02
N ASP A 41 24.20 19.85 -4.65
CA ASP A 41 23.34 20.36 -5.73
C ASP A 41 22.04 21.00 -5.19
N TRP A 42 21.82 20.99 -3.87
CA TRP A 42 20.60 21.52 -3.25
C TRP A 42 20.35 23.01 -3.55
N PRO A 43 21.35 23.92 -3.44
CA PRO A 43 21.13 25.32 -3.80
C PRO A 43 20.73 25.50 -5.27
N THR A 44 21.38 24.77 -6.18
CA THR A 44 21.06 24.80 -7.62
C THR A 44 19.66 24.29 -7.92
N LEU A 45 19.19 23.27 -7.20
CA LEU A 45 17.81 22.79 -7.33
C LEU A 45 16.80 23.86 -6.90
N LEU A 46 17.05 24.55 -5.79
CA LEU A 46 16.18 25.65 -5.32
C LEU A 46 16.14 26.81 -6.33
N GLU A 47 17.29 27.24 -6.83
CA GLU A 47 17.38 28.28 -7.86
C GLU A 47 16.64 27.87 -9.14
N GLY A 48 16.80 26.61 -9.58
CA GLY A 48 16.09 26.08 -10.74
C GLY A 48 14.58 26.05 -10.55
N MET A 49 14.11 25.74 -9.34
CA MET A 49 12.69 25.80 -8.98
C MET A 49 12.18 27.24 -9.01
N GLU A 50 12.87 28.20 -8.40
CA GLU A 50 12.49 29.62 -8.40
C GLU A 50 12.43 30.19 -9.83
N GLN A 51 13.39 29.83 -10.70
CA GLN A 51 13.38 30.20 -12.12
C GLN A 51 12.22 29.57 -12.89
N ALA A 52 11.81 28.35 -12.54
CA ALA A 52 10.63 27.71 -13.13
C ALA A 52 9.33 28.42 -12.71
N LEU A 53 9.20 28.74 -11.41
CA LEU A 53 8.06 29.49 -10.88
C LEU A 53 7.96 30.88 -11.52
N ALA A 54 9.08 31.59 -11.69
CA ALA A 54 9.12 32.88 -12.36
C ALA A 54 8.70 32.82 -13.84
N ARG A 55 8.80 31.65 -14.49
CA ARG A 55 8.29 31.39 -15.84
C ARG A 55 6.81 30.99 -15.86
N GLY A 56 6.14 30.97 -14.71
CA GLY A 56 4.73 30.59 -14.58
C GLY A 56 4.49 29.09 -14.47
N LEU A 57 5.54 28.26 -14.32
CA LEU A 57 5.36 26.84 -14.05
C LEU A 57 4.95 26.62 -12.59
N HIS A 58 4.27 25.52 -12.33
CA HIS A 58 3.94 25.08 -10.98
C HIS A 58 4.95 24.02 -10.50
N ALA A 59 5.31 24.04 -9.22
CA ALA A 59 6.28 23.11 -8.66
C ALA A 59 5.66 22.25 -7.54
N VAL A 60 5.82 20.94 -7.64
CA VAL A 60 5.42 19.95 -6.63
C VAL A 60 6.68 19.26 -6.09
N PRO A 61 7.19 19.70 -4.92
CA PRO A 61 8.32 19.05 -4.27
C PRO A 61 7.92 17.73 -3.60
N VAL A 62 8.82 16.76 -3.69
CA VAL A 62 8.82 15.49 -2.96
C VAL A 62 10.21 15.33 -2.35
N LEU A 63 10.32 15.60 -1.05
CA LEU A 63 11.58 15.69 -0.32
C LEU A 63 11.69 14.51 0.64
N SER A 64 12.88 13.89 0.68
CA SER A 64 13.21 12.83 1.64
C SER A 64 13.65 13.39 2.99
N TYR A 65 13.41 12.63 4.05
CA TYR A 65 13.92 12.93 5.38
C TYR A 65 15.45 13.04 5.42
N GLU A 66 16.15 12.28 4.58
CA GLU A 66 17.61 12.27 4.47
C GLU A 66 18.19 13.60 3.98
N LEU A 67 17.43 14.42 3.24
CA LEU A 67 17.81 15.80 2.96
C LEU A 67 18.05 16.59 4.26
N GLY A 68 17.23 16.32 5.28
CA GLY A 68 17.31 16.96 6.59
C GLY A 68 18.57 16.60 7.36
N HIS A 69 19.10 15.39 7.17
CA HIS A 69 20.38 14.99 7.78
C HIS A 69 21.50 15.88 7.29
N HIS A 70 21.57 16.13 5.99
CA HIS A 70 22.57 17.02 5.41
C HIS A 70 22.42 18.48 5.86
N ILE A 71 21.19 18.99 5.93
CA ILE A 71 20.92 20.35 6.41
C ILE A 71 21.37 20.55 7.87
N VAL A 72 21.16 19.54 8.73
CA VAL A 72 21.51 19.60 10.16
C VAL A 72 22.97 19.19 10.41
N GLY A 73 23.65 18.60 9.42
CA GLY A 73 25.03 18.13 9.54
C GLY A 73 25.17 16.80 10.30
N VAL A 74 24.22 15.89 10.09
CA VAL A 74 24.26 14.49 10.57
C VAL A 74 24.48 13.58 9.35
N PRO A 75 25.35 12.57 9.42
CA PRO A 75 25.49 11.60 8.33
C PRO A 75 24.19 10.79 8.16
N PRO A 76 23.56 10.74 6.97
CA PRO A 76 22.40 9.90 6.75
C PRO A 76 22.80 8.42 6.66
N ARG A 77 21.85 7.53 6.94
CA ARG A 77 21.96 6.14 6.49
C ARG A 77 21.95 6.08 4.97
N ALA A 78 22.74 5.18 4.38
CA ALA A 78 22.74 4.98 2.94
C ALA A 78 21.33 4.58 2.46
N ALA A 79 20.74 5.39 1.60
CA ALA A 79 19.39 5.19 1.05
C ALA A 79 19.40 4.60 -0.38
N GLY A 80 20.55 4.04 -0.81
CA GLY A 80 20.77 3.64 -2.21
C GLY A 80 20.79 4.86 -3.14
N ASP A 81 20.34 4.68 -4.38
CA ASP A 81 20.34 5.71 -5.43
C ASP A 81 19.10 6.64 -5.39
N ALA A 82 18.30 6.58 -4.32
CA ALA A 82 17.12 7.41 -4.18
C ALA A 82 17.51 8.90 -4.05
N PRO A 83 16.88 9.83 -4.80
CA PRO A 83 17.19 11.25 -4.70
C PRO A 83 16.76 11.83 -3.33
N LEU A 84 17.56 12.75 -2.81
CA LEU A 84 17.26 13.52 -1.59
C LEU A 84 16.04 14.42 -1.78
N ALA A 85 15.88 14.98 -2.98
CA ALA A 85 14.75 15.80 -3.37
C ALA A 85 14.41 15.62 -4.85
N GLN A 86 13.12 15.63 -5.17
CA GLN A 86 12.59 15.78 -6.52
C GLN A 86 11.60 16.94 -6.55
N VAL A 87 11.68 17.81 -7.55
CA VAL A 87 10.69 18.87 -7.80
C VAL A 87 10.10 18.64 -9.18
N LEU A 88 8.83 18.23 -9.21
CA LEU A 88 8.09 18.01 -10.43
C LEU A 88 7.52 19.34 -10.90
N LEU A 89 7.88 19.75 -12.12
CA LEU A 89 7.43 20.99 -12.74
C LEU A 89 6.29 20.71 -13.71
N PHE A 90 5.23 21.50 -13.63
CA PHE A 90 4.01 21.32 -14.43
C PHE A 90 3.57 22.63 -15.08
N GLU A 91 3.01 22.51 -16.28
CA GLU A 91 2.45 23.63 -17.05
C GLU A 91 1.04 24.00 -16.58
N ARG A 92 0.31 23.08 -15.96
CA ARG A 92 -1.10 23.26 -15.58
C ARG A 92 -1.35 22.85 -14.14
N CYS A 93 -2.15 23.66 -13.44
CA CYS A 93 -2.72 23.37 -12.12
C CYS A 93 -4.22 23.65 -12.17
N GLU A 94 -5.04 22.61 -12.00
CA GLU A 94 -6.49 22.72 -11.91
C GLU A 94 -6.94 22.54 -10.47
N GLU A 95 -7.71 23.49 -9.93
CA GLU A 95 -8.34 23.33 -8.62
C GLU A 95 -9.60 22.48 -8.77
N LEU A 96 -9.76 21.45 -7.94
CA LEU A 96 -10.82 20.46 -7.99
C LEU A 96 -11.64 20.45 -6.71
N SER A 97 -12.95 20.21 -6.86
CA SER A 97 -13.80 19.84 -5.73
C SER A 97 -13.59 18.37 -5.34
N GLN A 98 -14.12 17.97 -4.18
CA GLN A 98 -14.05 16.58 -3.73
C GLN A 98 -14.78 15.59 -4.65
N GLU A 99 -15.82 16.06 -5.35
CA GLU A 99 -16.55 15.29 -6.36
C GLU A 99 -15.74 15.17 -7.65
N ASP A 100 -15.13 16.26 -8.10
CA ASP A 100 -14.25 16.26 -9.29
C ASP A 100 -13.07 15.30 -9.09
N VAL A 101 -12.45 15.29 -7.90
CA VAL A 101 -11.37 14.34 -7.56
C VAL A 101 -11.86 12.90 -7.63
N ALA A 102 -13.04 12.60 -7.08
CA ALA A 102 -13.60 11.25 -7.10
C ALA A 102 -13.90 10.79 -8.54
N ALA A 103 -14.47 11.67 -9.38
CA ALA A 103 -14.74 11.39 -10.78
C ALA A 103 -13.44 11.16 -11.56
N TRP A 104 -12.42 11.99 -11.34
CA TRP A 104 -11.12 11.85 -11.98
C TRP A 104 -10.43 10.52 -11.60
N LEU A 105 -10.40 10.18 -10.30
CA LEU A 105 -9.84 8.90 -9.83
C LEU A 105 -10.55 7.69 -10.43
N ALA A 106 -11.88 7.72 -10.51
CA ALA A 106 -12.66 6.64 -11.11
C ALA A 106 -12.39 6.47 -12.60
N ALA A 107 -12.27 7.58 -13.34
CA ALA A 107 -11.91 7.57 -14.76
C ALA A 107 -10.50 6.98 -14.98
N GLN A 108 -9.50 7.44 -14.21
CA GLN A 108 -8.14 6.91 -14.30
C GLN A 108 -8.05 5.42 -13.94
N ALA A 109 -8.79 4.99 -12.90
CA ALA A 109 -8.85 3.58 -12.52
C ALA A 109 -9.49 2.71 -13.62
N ALA A 110 -10.54 3.20 -14.28
CA ALA A 110 -11.19 2.50 -15.40
C ALA A 110 -10.26 2.42 -16.63
N ASP A 111 -9.56 3.50 -16.97
CA ASP A 111 -8.58 3.52 -18.06
C ASP A 111 -7.40 2.57 -17.81
N ASP A 112 -6.94 2.48 -16.55
CA ASP A 112 -5.92 1.49 -16.16
C ASP A 112 -6.43 0.05 -16.30
N ALA A 113 -7.67 -0.22 -15.86
CA ALA A 113 -8.28 -1.54 -16.00
C ALA A 113 -8.47 -1.94 -17.47
N ALA A 114 -8.90 -1.00 -18.33
CA ALA A 114 -9.06 -1.25 -19.76
C ALA A 114 -7.72 -1.54 -20.46
N ARG A 115 -6.62 -0.90 -20.03
CA ARG A 115 -5.27 -1.12 -20.57
C ARG A 115 -4.62 -2.41 -20.08
N ASN A 116 -5.08 -2.95 -18.97
CA ASN A 116 -4.60 -4.22 -18.43
C ASN A 116 -5.78 -5.18 -18.20
N PRO A 117 -6.35 -5.77 -19.27
CA PRO A 117 -7.47 -6.70 -19.16
C PRO A 117 -7.10 -8.04 -18.49
N SER A 118 -5.81 -8.28 -18.20
CA SER A 118 -5.33 -9.34 -17.29
C SER A 118 -5.44 -8.95 -15.82
N GLY A 119 -5.42 -7.66 -15.53
CA GLY A 119 -5.55 -7.11 -14.18
C GLY A 119 -7.00 -7.12 -13.74
N ALA A 120 -7.25 -7.76 -12.61
CA ALA A 120 -8.48 -7.61 -11.86
C ALA A 120 -8.80 -6.13 -11.59
N CYS A 121 -10.08 -5.75 -11.59
CA CYS A 121 -10.54 -4.48 -11.03
C CYS A 121 -10.23 -4.32 -9.53
N ALA A 122 -9.79 -5.38 -8.85
CA ALA A 122 -9.40 -5.33 -7.45
C ALA A 122 -8.04 -4.65 -7.27
N ALA A 123 -8.01 -3.59 -6.46
CA ALA A 123 -6.78 -2.95 -6.01
C ALA A 123 -6.65 -3.09 -4.49
N GLY A 124 -5.47 -3.42 -3.99
CA GLY A 124 -5.27 -3.69 -2.58
C GLY A 124 -3.81 -3.93 -2.21
N VAL A 125 -3.60 -4.39 -0.97
CA VAL A 125 -2.27 -4.73 -0.46
C VAL A 125 -2.25 -6.14 0.11
N ALA A 126 -1.08 -6.75 0.08
CA ALA A 126 -0.80 -8.10 0.55
C ALA A 126 0.65 -8.19 1.06
N GLY A 127 1.00 -9.31 1.67
CA GLY A 127 2.38 -9.62 2.04
C GLY A 127 3.01 -8.65 3.04
N ILE A 128 2.21 -8.01 3.89
CA ILE A 128 2.68 -6.97 4.83
C ILE A 128 3.64 -7.57 5.86
N ARG A 129 4.82 -6.94 6.01
CA ARG A 129 5.86 -7.35 6.98
C ARG A 129 6.49 -6.12 7.61
N ALA A 130 6.66 -6.14 8.94
CA ALA A 130 7.40 -5.11 9.65
C ALA A 130 8.91 -5.35 9.55
N SER A 131 9.70 -4.28 9.45
CA SER A 131 11.16 -4.31 9.47
C SER A 131 11.76 -4.61 10.84
N VAL A 132 10.93 -4.58 11.90
CA VAL A 132 11.31 -4.89 13.27
C VAL A 132 10.31 -5.87 13.88
N THR A 133 10.81 -6.73 14.75
CA THR A 133 9.99 -7.54 15.66
C THR A 133 9.56 -6.72 16.88
N GLU A 134 8.55 -7.18 17.60
CA GLU A 134 8.10 -6.55 18.85
C GLU A 134 9.24 -6.47 19.89
N ALA A 135 10.05 -7.53 20.02
CA ALA A 135 11.21 -7.55 20.93
C ALA A 135 12.28 -6.50 20.55
N GLN A 136 12.57 -6.34 19.26
CA GLN A 136 13.50 -5.31 18.78
C GLN A 136 12.96 -3.89 18.98
N PHE A 137 11.64 -3.71 18.83
CA PHE A 137 10.99 -2.44 19.12
C PHE A 137 11.17 -2.09 20.61
N MET A 138 10.91 -3.03 21.51
CA MET A 138 11.06 -2.82 22.97
C MET A 138 12.49 -2.46 23.38
N ASP A 139 13.48 -3.17 22.82
CA ASP A 139 14.90 -2.86 23.05
C ASP A 139 15.25 -1.43 22.61
N ALA A 140 14.76 -1.01 21.43
CA ALA A 140 14.96 0.35 20.96
C ALA A 140 14.30 1.39 21.89
N ILE A 141 13.09 1.14 22.40
CA ILE A 141 12.45 2.04 23.38
C ILE A 141 13.27 2.15 24.66
N GLN A 142 13.81 1.04 25.17
CA GLN A 142 14.65 1.08 26.36
C GLN A 142 15.91 1.91 26.13
N ARG A 143 16.59 1.74 25.00
CA ARG A 143 17.77 2.55 24.65
C ARG A 143 17.45 4.03 24.52
N ILE A 144 16.27 4.37 23.97
CA ILE A 144 15.80 5.77 23.91
C ILE A 144 15.61 6.34 25.31
N ARG A 145 15.01 5.57 26.23
CA ARG A 145 14.85 6.00 27.63
C ARG A 145 16.19 6.23 28.30
N ASP A 146 17.19 5.39 28.03
CA ASP A 146 18.54 5.57 28.55
C ASP A 146 19.17 6.88 28.03
N TYR A 147 18.99 7.21 26.74
CA TYR A 147 19.42 8.49 26.17
C TYR A 147 18.70 9.69 26.81
N ILE A 148 17.39 9.59 27.04
CA ILE A 148 16.62 10.65 27.70
C ILE A 148 17.07 10.82 29.16
N ALA A 149 17.29 9.72 29.89
CA ALA A 149 17.77 9.73 31.27
C ALA A 149 19.17 10.35 31.40
N ALA A 150 20.03 10.14 30.40
CA ALA A 150 21.35 10.75 30.32
C ALA A 150 21.31 12.25 29.97
N GLY A 151 20.15 12.78 29.55
CA GLY A 151 19.99 14.17 29.14
C GLY A 151 20.43 14.46 27.70
N ASP A 152 20.64 13.43 26.87
CA ASP A 152 21.04 13.59 25.46
C ASP A 152 19.90 14.17 24.62
N THR A 153 18.65 13.86 24.98
CA THR A 153 17.45 14.30 24.26
C THR A 153 16.21 14.29 25.18
N TYR A 154 15.17 15.06 24.83
CA TYR A 154 13.89 15.09 25.54
C TYR A 154 12.84 14.16 24.92
N GLN A 155 12.93 13.94 23.60
CA GLN A 155 12.00 13.11 22.85
C GLN A 155 12.72 12.53 21.63
N VAL A 156 12.40 11.29 21.28
CA VAL A 156 12.82 10.66 20.02
C VAL A 156 11.59 10.15 19.29
N ASN A 157 11.33 10.63 18.07
CA ASN A 157 10.36 9.98 17.19
C ASN A 157 11.00 8.74 16.57
N TYR A 158 10.73 7.57 17.13
CA TYR A 158 11.25 6.29 16.65
C TYR A 158 10.29 5.65 15.67
N THR A 159 10.83 5.18 14.54
CA THR A 159 10.02 4.66 13.44
C THR A 159 10.59 3.36 12.86
N TYR A 160 9.71 2.56 12.26
CA TYR A 160 10.04 1.36 11.51
C TYR A 160 9.27 1.32 10.18
N ARG A 161 9.52 0.32 9.34
CA ARG A 161 8.91 0.19 8.02
C ARG A 161 7.97 -1.01 7.95
N LEU A 162 6.87 -0.83 7.23
CA LEU A 162 6.02 -1.90 6.73
C LEU A 162 6.31 -2.07 5.24
N HIS A 163 6.81 -3.23 4.86
CA HIS A 163 7.01 -3.65 3.48
C HIS A 163 5.80 -4.46 3.03
N PHE A 164 5.32 -4.26 1.81
CA PHE A 164 4.13 -4.93 1.29
C PHE A 164 4.12 -5.04 -0.23
N ASP A 165 3.22 -5.86 -0.75
CA ASP A 165 2.86 -5.96 -2.15
C ASP A 165 1.57 -5.17 -2.40
N ALA A 166 1.59 -4.21 -3.32
CA ALA A 166 0.39 -3.53 -3.82
C ALA A 166 0.02 -4.07 -5.19
N PHE A 167 -1.26 -4.39 -5.38
CA PHE A 167 -1.79 -4.89 -6.65
C PHE A 167 -2.96 -4.02 -7.12
N GLY A 168 -3.25 -4.10 -8.41
CA GLY A 168 -4.25 -3.26 -9.08
C GLY A 168 -3.76 -1.84 -9.34
N SER A 169 -4.67 -0.97 -9.78
CA SER A 169 -4.34 0.42 -10.13
C SER A 169 -4.00 1.26 -8.89
N PRO A 170 -2.92 2.07 -8.90
CA PRO A 170 -2.64 3.05 -7.85
C PRO A 170 -3.79 4.03 -7.63
N PHE A 171 -4.55 4.38 -8.66
CA PHE A 171 -5.73 5.25 -8.55
C PHE A 171 -6.84 4.58 -7.74
N ALA A 172 -7.16 3.32 -8.05
CA ALA A 172 -8.14 2.54 -7.31
C ALA A 172 -7.69 2.30 -5.86
N LEU A 173 -6.40 2.00 -5.64
CA LEU A 173 -5.86 1.85 -4.29
C LEU A 173 -5.97 3.16 -3.49
N TYR A 174 -5.60 4.30 -4.10
CA TYR A 174 -5.74 5.62 -3.48
C TYR A 174 -7.19 5.95 -3.13
N GLN A 175 -8.14 5.67 -4.03
CA GLN A 175 -9.57 5.86 -3.78
C GLN A 175 -10.05 5.08 -2.54
N ARG A 176 -9.61 3.82 -2.38
CA ARG A 176 -9.95 2.99 -1.21
C ARG A 176 -9.36 3.57 0.09
N LEU A 177 -8.10 4.03 0.05
CA LEU A 177 -7.44 4.65 1.21
C LEU A 177 -8.08 6.00 1.57
N ARG A 178 -8.37 6.83 0.58
CA ARG A 178 -9.06 8.13 0.73
C ARG A 178 -10.44 7.98 1.36
N ALA A 179 -11.22 6.98 0.93
CA ALA A 179 -12.54 6.70 1.51
C ALA A 179 -12.47 6.26 2.98
N ARG A 180 -11.41 5.54 3.36
CA ARG A 180 -11.19 5.08 4.74
C ARG A 180 -10.78 6.22 5.67
N GLN A 181 -9.93 7.12 5.20
CA GLN A 181 -9.38 8.20 6.02
C GLN A 181 -9.13 9.47 5.18
N PRO A 182 -10.15 10.33 5.01
CA PRO A 182 -9.94 11.63 4.37
C PRO A 182 -9.07 12.53 5.25
N VAL A 183 -8.17 13.30 4.62
CA VAL A 183 -7.18 14.14 5.30
C VAL A 183 -7.05 15.51 4.64
N PRO A 184 -6.54 16.53 5.35
CA PRO A 184 -6.38 17.88 4.81
C PRO A 184 -5.21 18.04 3.83
N TYR A 185 -4.24 17.12 3.78
CA TYR A 185 -3.04 17.25 2.93
C TYR A 185 -2.67 15.93 2.24
N GLY A 186 -3.62 15.33 1.52
CA GLY A 186 -3.41 14.11 0.74
C GLY A 186 -2.58 14.35 -0.52
N ALA A 187 -1.96 13.29 -1.06
CA ALA A 187 -1.28 13.36 -2.34
C ALA A 187 -1.29 12.00 -3.06
N LEU A 188 -1.53 12.02 -4.37
CA LEU A 188 -1.27 10.93 -5.30
C LEU A 188 -0.33 11.44 -6.39
N ILE A 189 0.89 10.90 -6.46
CA ILE A 189 1.92 11.34 -7.40
C ILE A 189 2.37 10.14 -8.22
N GLY A 190 2.30 10.27 -9.55
CA GLY A 190 2.85 9.30 -10.49
C GLY A 190 4.15 9.82 -11.11
N PHE A 191 5.17 8.95 -11.18
CA PHE A 191 6.46 9.26 -11.81
C PHE A 191 6.56 8.58 -13.18
N ASP A 192 7.40 9.13 -14.06
CA ASP A 192 7.69 8.62 -15.40
C ASP A 192 8.29 7.20 -15.38
N ASP A 193 9.11 6.91 -14.37
CA ASP A 193 9.73 5.60 -14.14
C ASP A 193 8.78 4.52 -13.62
N GLY A 194 7.49 4.83 -13.45
CA GLY A 194 6.48 3.89 -12.97
C GLY A 194 6.30 3.86 -11.46
N ARG A 195 7.12 4.57 -10.67
CA ARG A 195 6.89 4.73 -9.22
C ARG A 195 5.63 5.54 -8.95
N ALA A 196 5.09 5.38 -7.74
CA ALA A 196 3.99 6.20 -7.27
C ALA A 196 4.10 6.49 -5.76
N VAL A 197 3.53 7.61 -5.33
CA VAL A 197 3.39 7.98 -3.91
C VAL A 197 1.92 8.20 -3.60
N LEU A 198 1.41 7.51 -2.59
CA LEU A 198 0.05 7.65 -2.07
C LEU A 198 0.16 8.13 -0.62
N SER A 199 -0.02 9.42 -0.40
CA SER A 199 0.08 10.08 0.91
C SER A 199 -1.28 10.48 1.44
N LEU A 200 -1.61 10.08 2.66
CA LEU A 200 -2.81 10.51 3.37
C LEU A 200 -2.40 11.25 4.65
N SER A 201 -1.62 12.31 4.46
CA SER A 201 -1.07 13.10 5.57
C SER A 201 -2.10 14.05 6.18
N PRO A 202 -2.27 14.03 7.52
CA PRO A 202 -3.06 15.01 8.25
C PRO A 202 -2.26 16.22 8.74
N GLU A 203 -0.93 16.23 8.61
CA GLU A 203 -0.06 17.18 9.31
C GLU A 203 0.51 18.24 8.37
N LEU A 204 0.28 19.51 8.70
CA LEU A 204 0.93 20.64 8.05
C LEU A 204 2.36 20.75 8.56
N PHE A 205 3.34 20.67 7.65
CA PHE A 205 4.71 21.04 8.00
C PHE A 205 4.82 22.55 8.09
N VAL A 206 4.56 23.25 6.99
CA VAL A 206 4.60 24.71 6.93
C VAL A 206 3.82 25.24 5.74
N ARG A 207 3.15 26.38 5.92
CA ARG A 207 2.53 27.17 4.85
C ARG A 207 3.05 28.59 4.87
N LYS A 208 3.23 29.16 3.69
CA LYS A 208 3.49 30.59 3.49
C LYS A 208 2.34 31.19 2.68
N ASP A 209 1.66 32.17 3.27
CA ASP A 209 0.64 33.00 2.65
C ASP A 209 1.11 34.46 2.67
N GLY A 210 1.50 34.98 1.51
CA GLY A 210 2.18 36.27 1.40
C GLY A 210 3.47 36.30 2.24
N ASN A 211 3.47 37.08 3.32
CA ASN A 211 4.62 37.18 4.25
C ASN A 211 4.42 36.44 5.57
N ILE A 212 3.33 35.69 5.73
CA ILE A 212 3.03 34.95 6.96
C ILE A 212 3.42 33.49 6.78
N LEU A 213 4.28 33.01 7.66
CA LEU A 213 4.66 31.61 7.77
C LEU A 213 3.86 30.97 8.91
N THR A 214 3.20 29.85 8.65
CA THR A 214 2.36 29.14 9.61
C THR A 214 2.77 27.67 9.70
N ALA A 215 2.92 27.16 10.92
CA ALA A 215 3.05 25.74 11.21
C ALA A 215 1.95 25.32 12.20
N ARG A 216 1.46 24.08 12.08
CA ARG A 216 0.38 23.57 12.93
C ARG A 216 0.73 22.19 13.49
N PRO A 217 1.54 22.11 14.56
CA PRO A 217 1.82 20.84 15.22
C PRO A 217 0.54 20.20 15.74
N MET A 218 0.48 18.88 15.60
CA MET A 218 -0.62 18.05 16.08
C MET A 218 -0.10 17.03 17.09
N LYS A 219 -0.73 16.96 18.27
CA LYS A 219 -0.47 15.91 19.26
C LYS A 219 -1.71 15.70 20.11
N GLY A 220 -2.08 14.45 20.36
CA GLY A 220 -3.29 14.09 21.07
C GLY A 220 -4.46 13.85 20.12
N THR A 221 -4.99 12.64 20.15
CA THR A 221 -6.09 12.20 19.29
C THR A 221 -7.10 11.45 20.14
N ALA A 222 -8.38 11.74 19.97
CA ALA A 222 -9.47 11.00 20.58
C ALA A 222 -10.46 10.53 19.50
N PRO A 223 -11.16 9.40 19.68
CA PRO A 223 -12.21 8.99 18.74
C PRO A 223 -13.38 9.97 18.81
N ALA A 224 -13.84 10.46 17.66
CA ALA A 224 -15.10 11.20 17.58
C ALA A 224 -16.28 10.22 17.77
N ALA A 225 -17.34 10.70 18.40
CA ALA A 225 -18.63 10.05 18.52
C ALA A 225 -19.62 10.60 17.49
N GLY A 226 -20.71 9.87 17.27
CA GLY A 226 -21.85 10.37 16.49
C GLY A 226 -22.69 11.43 17.19
N ASP A 227 -22.43 11.69 18.47
CA ASP A 227 -23.11 12.68 19.31
C ASP A 227 -22.21 13.89 19.56
N GLU A 228 -22.72 15.10 19.29
CA GLU A 228 -21.97 16.35 19.45
C GLU A 228 -21.75 16.71 20.92
N ALA A 229 -22.66 16.33 21.83
CA ALA A 229 -22.46 16.59 23.26
C ALA A 229 -21.31 15.72 23.82
N GLU A 230 -21.27 14.45 23.41
CA GLU A 230 -20.14 13.56 23.69
C GLU A 230 -18.84 14.07 23.06
N ASN A 231 -18.86 14.54 21.82
CA ASN A 231 -17.68 15.13 21.17
C ASN A 231 -17.20 16.36 21.93
N ALA A 232 -18.09 17.27 22.34
CA ALA A 232 -17.71 18.44 23.14
C ALA A 232 -17.05 18.02 24.45
N ARG A 233 -17.56 16.98 25.13
CA ARG A 233 -16.95 16.45 26.36
C ARG A 233 -15.57 15.84 26.09
N ARG A 234 -15.43 15.02 25.06
CA ARG A 234 -14.14 14.41 24.66
C ARG A 234 -13.12 15.45 24.23
N SER A 235 -13.54 16.47 23.48
CA SER A 235 -12.70 17.60 23.09
C SER A 235 -12.21 18.37 24.31
N ALA A 236 -13.10 18.69 25.26
CA ALA A 236 -12.72 19.36 26.50
C ALA A 236 -11.76 18.51 27.34
N ALA A 237 -12.00 17.20 27.43
CA ALA A 237 -11.11 16.27 28.14
C ALA A 237 -9.72 16.19 27.48
N LEU A 238 -9.65 16.06 26.15
CA LEU A 238 -8.39 16.01 25.41
C LEU A 238 -7.62 17.33 25.51
N ALA A 239 -8.31 18.47 25.40
CA ALA A 239 -7.70 19.79 25.56
C ALA A 239 -7.17 20.04 26.98
N ALA A 240 -7.73 19.37 27.98
CA ALA A 240 -7.32 19.49 29.38
C ALA A 240 -6.27 18.44 29.81
N ASP A 241 -6.04 17.40 29.00
CA ASP A 241 -5.16 16.29 29.35
C ASP A 241 -3.70 16.75 29.57
N PRO A 242 -3.14 16.61 30.78
CA PRO A 242 -1.81 17.14 31.11
C PRO A 242 -0.68 16.55 30.25
N LYS A 243 -0.75 15.26 29.92
CA LYS A 243 0.28 14.58 29.11
C LYS A 243 0.29 15.14 27.69
N ASN A 244 -0.85 15.12 27.01
CA ASN A 244 -0.97 15.61 25.64
C ASN A 244 -0.64 17.12 25.53
N ARG A 245 -1.02 17.93 26.53
CA ARG A 245 -0.65 19.36 26.56
C ARG A 245 0.85 19.58 26.70
N ALA A 246 1.51 18.83 27.59
CA ALA A 246 2.95 18.94 27.81
C ALA A 246 3.72 18.58 26.52
N GLU A 247 3.36 17.47 25.88
CA GLU A 247 3.96 17.06 24.61
C GLU A 247 3.68 18.08 23.49
N ASN A 248 2.44 18.56 23.36
CA ASN A 248 2.11 19.56 22.34
C ASN A 248 2.87 20.88 22.56
N LEU A 249 2.95 21.36 23.81
CA LEU A 249 3.65 22.59 24.15
C LEU A 249 5.14 22.51 23.82
N MET A 250 5.77 21.38 24.11
CA MET A 250 7.17 21.15 23.77
C MET A 250 7.40 21.25 22.25
N ILE A 251 6.52 20.68 21.42
CA ILE A 251 6.61 20.83 19.95
C ILE A 251 6.35 22.27 19.51
N VAL A 252 5.39 22.96 20.14
CA VAL A 252 5.13 24.39 19.87
C VAL A 252 6.37 25.22 20.12
N ASP A 253 7.07 25.02 21.24
CA ASP A 253 8.29 25.77 21.55
C ASP A 253 9.43 25.47 20.58
N LEU A 254 9.57 24.21 20.16
CA LEU A 254 10.52 23.84 19.10
C LEU A 254 10.20 24.59 17.80
N LEU A 255 8.94 24.58 17.35
CA LEU A 255 8.55 25.23 16.10
C LEU A 255 8.63 26.77 16.19
N ARG A 256 8.36 27.36 17.36
CA ARG A 256 8.58 28.79 17.61
C ARG A 256 10.06 29.16 17.44
N ASN A 257 10.96 28.35 17.98
CA ASN A 257 12.39 28.55 17.83
C ASN A 257 12.83 28.43 16.36
N ASP A 258 12.36 27.40 15.66
CA ASP A 258 12.69 27.17 14.25
C ASP A 258 12.17 28.31 13.35
N ILE A 259 10.88 28.69 13.48
CA ILE A 259 10.29 29.81 12.75
C ILE A 259 10.97 31.13 13.11
N GLY A 260 11.34 31.32 14.38
CA GLY A 260 12.03 32.52 14.87
C GLY A 260 13.33 32.84 14.14
N ARG A 261 14.02 31.84 13.58
CA ARG A 261 15.26 32.03 12.81
C ARG A 261 15.07 32.77 11.48
N VAL A 262 13.86 32.75 10.93
CA VAL A 262 13.50 33.39 9.65
C VAL A 262 12.37 34.42 9.79
N ALA A 263 11.87 34.61 11.00
CA ALA A 263 10.86 35.59 11.32
C ALA A 263 11.44 37.00 11.51
N ALA A 264 10.63 38.01 11.26
CA ALA A 264 10.88 39.37 11.72
C ALA A 264 10.89 39.40 13.27
N THR A 265 11.81 40.14 13.87
CA THR A 265 11.94 40.22 15.32
C THR A 265 10.60 40.58 15.99
N GLY A 266 10.18 39.78 16.96
CA GLY A 266 8.94 39.98 17.71
C GLY A 266 7.64 39.60 16.97
N SER A 267 7.70 39.00 15.79
CA SER A 267 6.50 38.60 15.02
C SER A 267 5.99 37.19 15.29
N VAL A 268 6.73 36.38 16.07
CA VAL A 268 6.36 34.99 16.36
C VAL A 268 5.23 34.94 17.38
N GLU A 269 4.09 34.41 16.98
CA GLU A 269 2.86 34.33 17.77
C GLU A 269 2.33 32.89 17.82
N VAL A 270 1.57 32.59 18.87
CA VAL A 270 0.82 31.33 19.02
C VAL A 270 -0.66 31.67 19.19
N PRO A 271 -1.37 32.06 18.11
CA PRO A 271 -2.74 32.57 18.21
C PRO A 271 -3.74 31.53 18.75
N LYS A 272 -3.45 30.24 18.57
CA LYS A 272 -4.27 29.14 19.06
C LYS A 272 -3.39 28.07 19.68
N LEU A 273 -3.68 27.71 20.93
CA LEU A 273 -2.95 26.70 21.69
C LEU A 273 -3.95 25.66 22.21
N PHE A 274 -3.67 24.38 21.95
CA PHE A 274 -4.51 23.24 22.34
C PHE A 274 -5.93 23.27 21.74
N GLU A 275 -6.08 23.77 20.50
CA GLU A 275 -7.35 23.74 19.78
C GLU A 275 -7.67 22.31 19.33
N VAL A 276 -8.79 21.78 19.79
CA VAL A 276 -9.28 20.45 19.37
C VAL A 276 -10.26 20.61 18.22
N THR A 277 -9.86 20.11 17.06
CA THR A 277 -10.67 20.09 15.83
C THR A 277 -11.14 18.68 15.52
N ARG A 278 -12.38 18.53 15.06
CA ARG A 278 -12.88 17.26 14.52
C ARG A 278 -12.43 17.09 13.06
N TYR A 279 -11.73 15.99 12.79
CA TYR A 279 -11.44 15.51 11.44
C TYR A 279 -12.17 14.18 11.22
N SER A 280 -13.29 14.22 10.52
CA SER A 280 -14.10 13.03 10.23
C SER A 280 -14.46 12.22 11.50
N SER A 281 -13.79 11.07 11.71
CA SER A 281 -13.99 10.13 12.82
C SER A 281 -13.07 10.35 14.03
N VAL A 282 -12.21 11.38 14.01
CA VAL A 282 -11.30 11.68 15.11
C VAL A 282 -11.38 13.14 15.55
N LEU A 283 -11.10 13.37 16.83
CA LEU A 283 -10.82 14.67 17.43
C LEU A 283 -9.31 14.80 17.55
N GLN A 284 -8.77 15.91 17.07
CA GLN A 284 -7.33 16.14 16.99
C GLN A 284 -6.99 17.46 17.67
N MET A 285 -6.10 17.40 18.65
CA MET A 285 -5.54 18.61 19.23
C MET A 285 -4.41 19.15 18.35
N THR A 286 -4.46 20.46 18.11
CA THR A 286 -3.53 21.23 17.29
C THR A 286 -3.19 22.54 17.99
N SER A 287 -2.02 23.09 17.68
CA SER A 287 -1.63 24.45 18.07
C SER A 287 -1.12 25.16 16.83
N THR A 288 -1.35 26.46 16.69
CA THR A 288 -0.92 27.23 15.53
C THR A 288 0.22 28.14 15.94
N VAL A 289 1.35 28.04 15.25
CA VAL A 289 2.49 28.95 15.37
C VAL A 289 2.59 29.73 14.07
N GLN A 290 2.59 31.06 14.16
CA GLN A 290 2.69 31.92 12.98
C GLN A 290 3.74 33.00 13.19
N ALA A 291 4.38 33.43 12.11
CA ALA A 291 5.24 34.59 12.14
C ALA A 291 5.28 35.30 10.80
N ARG A 292 5.48 36.62 10.84
CA ARG A 292 5.83 37.37 9.63
C ARG A 292 7.29 37.12 9.29
N LEU A 293 7.58 36.68 8.08
CA LEU A 293 8.94 36.50 7.56
C LEU A 293 9.72 37.82 7.60
N ARG A 294 11.03 37.73 7.87
CA ARG A 294 11.92 38.89 7.75
C ARG A 294 12.12 39.25 6.27
N GLN A 295 12.39 40.52 6.00
CA GLN A 295 12.71 40.96 4.63
C GLN A 295 13.96 40.22 4.11
N GLY A 296 13.89 39.77 2.86
CA GLY A 296 14.99 39.07 2.19
C GLY A 296 15.22 37.63 2.68
N ALA A 297 14.31 37.03 3.47
CA ALA A 297 14.40 35.62 3.81
C ALA A 297 14.31 34.76 2.54
N THR A 298 15.34 33.97 2.27
CA THR A 298 15.41 33.08 1.09
C THR A 298 14.79 31.71 1.41
N LEU A 299 14.39 30.95 0.38
CA LEU A 299 13.93 29.57 0.56
C LEU A 299 15.00 28.69 1.20
N GLN A 300 16.27 28.90 0.86
CA GLN A 300 17.38 28.16 1.47
C GLN A 300 17.46 28.39 2.97
N GLU A 301 17.31 29.65 3.43
CA GLU A 301 17.27 29.98 4.86
C GLU A 301 16.05 29.37 5.56
N MET A 302 14.88 29.34 4.89
CA MET A 302 13.67 28.69 5.42
C MET A 302 13.88 27.19 5.60
N PHE A 303 14.41 26.47 4.61
CA PHE A 303 14.71 25.05 4.74
C PHE A 303 15.78 24.78 5.82
N ALA A 304 16.84 25.60 5.87
CA ALA A 304 17.87 25.50 6.91
C ALA A 304 17.33 25.76 8.33
N ALA A 305 16.24 26.51 8.45
CA ALA A 305 15.56 26.78 9.71
C ALA A 305 14.62 25.66 10.13
N LEU A 306 13.80 25.18 9.21
CA LEU A 306 12.60 24.40 9.51
C LEU A 306 12.78 22.90 9.27
N TYR A 307 13.66 22.49 8.36
CA TYR A 307 13.75 21.11 7.87
C TYR A 307 14.83 20.27 8.58
N PRO A 308 14.58 18.98 8.88
CA PRO A 308 13.28 18.30 8.78
C PRO A 308 12.34 18.75 9.92
N CYS A 309 11.05 18.46 9.80
CA CYS A 309 10.05 18.92 10.76
C CYS A 309 10.39 18.47 12.19
N GLY A 310 10.22 19.39 13.15
CA GLY A 310 10.51 19.12 14.55
C GLY A 310 9.68 17.99 15.17
N SER A 311 8.40 17.89 14.79
CA SER A 311 7.46 16.90 15.35
C SER A 311 7.84 15.45 15.03
N ILE A 312 8.61 15.22 13.96
CA ILE A 312 9.05 13.89 13.51
C ILE A 312 10.51 13.59 13.86
N THR A 313 11.17 14.48 14.58
CA THR A 313 12.53 14.28 15.10
C THR A 313 12.50 14.26 16.63
N GLY A 314 12.75 15.42 17.25
CA GLY A 314 12.78 15.66 18.69
C GLY A 314 13.78 16.77 19.03
N ALA A 315 14.08 16.91 20.32
CA ALA A 315 14.90 18.01 20.83
C ALA A 315 16.04 17.50 21.73
N PRO A 316 17.28 18.02 21.61
CA PRO A 316 17.79 18.89 20.55
C PRO A 316 17.90 18.18 19.19
N LYS A 317 17.42 18.83 18.11
CA LYS A 317 17.22 18.21 16.77
C LYS A 317 18.41 17.39 16.26
N LYS A 318 19.62 17.96 16.27
CA LYS A 318 20.84 17.27 15.79
C LYS A 318 21.12 15.98 16.55
N ARG A 319 21.16 16.05 17.89
CA ARG A 319 21.47 14.88 18.73
C ARG A 319 20.39 13.82 18.62
N THR A 320 19.12 14.21 18.59
CA THR A 320 18.01 13.28 18.36
C THR A 320 18.13 12.56 17.00
N MET A 321 18.53 13.27 15.93
CA MET A 321 18.72 12.66 14.62
C MET A 321 19.89 11.65 14.59
N GLU A 322 20.97 11.91 15.34
CA GLU A 322 22.05 10.92 15.52
C GLU A 322 21.55 9.65 16.21
N ILE A 323 20.73 9.79 17.26
CA ILE A 323 20.10 8.66 17.96
C ILE A 323 19.15 7.89 17.04
N ILE A 324 18.32 8.60 16.26
CA ILE A 324 17.44 7.97 15.25
C ILE A 324 18.27 7.18 14.23
N ALA A 325 19.34 7.78 13.71
CA ALA A 325 20.23 7.13 12.77
C ALA A 325 20.94 5.92 13.40
N GLU A 326 21.20 5.88 14.69
CA GLU A 326 21.73 4.71 15.39
C GLU A 326 20.70 3.58 15.52
N LEU A 327 19.45 3.91 15.87
CA LEU A 327 18.43 2.94 16.27
C LEU A 327 17.57 2.40 15.12
N GLU A 328 17.25 3.20 14.11
CA GLU A 328 16.42 2.74 12.99
C GLU A 328 17.21 1.84 12.03
N ALA A 329 16.65 0.70 11.62
CA ALA A 329 17.35 -0.24 10.74
C ALA A 329 17.46 0.26 9.29
N GLU A 330 16.51 1.09 8.85
CA GLU A 330 16.32 1.50 7.45
C GLU A 330 16.11 3.03 7.34
N PRO A 331 16.53 3.67 6.22
CA PRO A 331 16.22 5.08 5.96
C PRO A 331 14.72 5.35 5.96
N ARG A 332 14.31 6.60 6.17
CA ARG A 332 12.90 7.00 6.13
C ARG A 332 12.44 7.31 4.70
N GLY A 333 13.32 7.84 3.85
CA GLY A 333 12.97 8.25 2.50
C GLY A 333 11.92 9.36 2.53
N ILE A 334 10.90 9.27 1.68
CA ILE A 334 9.81 10.28 1.61
C ILE A 334 9.02 10.36 2.93
N TYR A 335 8.91 9.25 3.67
CA TYR A 335 8.23 9.25 4.96
C TYR A 335 8.90 10.22 5.93
N THR A 336 8.11 11.09 6.57
CA THR A 336 8.58 12.19 7.44
C THR A 336 9.47 13.25 6.77
N GLY A 337 9.53 13.24 5.43
CA GLY A 337 10.13 14.31 4.64
C GLY A 337 9.17 15.49 4.42
N ALA A 338 8.97 15.91 3.16
CA ALA A 338 7.94 16.90 2.81
C ALA A 338 7.35 16.67 1.42
N ILE A 339 6.03 16.83 1.28
CA ILE A 339 5.31 16.90 -0.01
C ILE A 339 4.46 18.15 -0.01
N GLY A 340 4.32 18.80 -1.16
CA GLY A 340 3.38 19.92 -1.25
C GLY A 340 3.46 20.65 -2.58
N TRP A 341 3.26 21.97 -2.55
CA TRP A 341 3.27 22.80 -3.73
C TRP A 341 3.95 24.14 -3.47
N PHE A 342 4.56 24.68 -4.53
CA PHE A 342 4.96 26.08 -4.66
C PHE A 342 4.24 26.67 -5.87
N ALA A 343 3.64 27.84 -5.68
CA ALA A 343 2.92 28.55 -6.72
C ALA A 343 3.77 29.68 -7.33
N PRO A 344 3.52 30.09 -8.58
CA PRO A 344 4.28 31.14 -9.26
C PRO A 344 4.39 32.47 -8.49
N GLU A 345 3.36 32.82 -7.72
CA GLU A 345 3.28 33.99 -6.84
C GLU A 345 4.19 33.90 -5.60
N GLY A 346 4.79 32.74 -5.35
CA GLY A 346 5.75 32.49 -4.27
C GLY A 346 5.14 31.98 -2.97
N ASP A 347 3.83 31.74 -2.93
CA ASP A 347 3.18 31.04 -1.82
C ASP A 347 3.38 29.53 -1.95
N PHE A 348 3.38 28.85 -0.80
CA PHE A 348 3.63 27.41 -0.76
C PHE A 348 2.98 26.76 0.46
N CYS A 349 2.75 25.46 0.34
CA CYS A 349 2.28 24.63 1.44
C CYS A 349 3.00 23.29 1.37
N LEU A 350 3.58 22.85 2.48
CA LEU A 350 4.24 21.57 2.63
C LEU A 350 3.58 20.80 3.79
N ASN A 351 3.34 19.51 3.59
CA ASN A 351 2.91 18.58 4.62
C ASN A 351 4.09 17.79 5.18
N VAL A 352 3.83 17.03 6.25
CA VAL A 352 4.73 15.96 6.72
C VAL A 352 4.19 14.63 6.19
N PRO A 353 4.87 13.91 5.26
CA PRO A 353 4.36 12.67 4.70
C PRO A 353 4.34 11.54 5.73
N ILE A 354 3.20 11.38 6.38
CA ILE A 354 2.85 10.27 7.28
C ILE A 354 1.58 9.61 6.73
N ARG A 355 1.39 8.31 7.02
CA ARG A 355 0.40 7.48 6.30
C ARG A 355 0.62 7.56 4.78
N THR A 356 1.88 7.41 4.40
CA THR A 356 2.35 7.53 3.02
C THR A 356 2.92 6.20 2.56
N LEU A 357 2.41 5.71 1.43
CA LEU A 357 2.92 4.54 0.72
C LEU A 357 3.83 5.03 -0.40
N THR A 358 5.07 4.57 -0.41
CA THR A 358 5.97 4.70 -1.56
C THR A 358 5.95 3.40 -2.34
N LEU A 359 5.54 3.45 -3.61
CA LEU A 359 5.39 2.30 -4.48
C LEU A 359 6.48 2.31 -5.55
N GLN A 360 7.17 1.18 -5.70
CA GLN A 360 8.10 0.95 -6.79
C GLN A 360 7.36 0.81 -8.14
N ALA A 361 8.15 0.85 -9.22
CA ALA A 361 7.67 0.50 -10.54
C ALA A 361 7.02 -0.91 -10.52
N PRO A 362 5.98 -1.14 -11.35
CA PRO A 362 5.24 -2.39 -11.29
C PRO A 362 6.07 -3.49 -11.94
N GLN A 363 6.10 -4.65 -11.31
CA GLN A 363 6.66 -5.88 -11.84
C GLN A 363 5.52 -6.91 -11.89
N HIS A 364 5.10 -7.29 -13.10
CA HIS A 364 3.97 -8.21 -13.33
C HIS A 364 2.66 -7.79 -12.63
N GLY A 365 2.33 -6.50 -12.72
CA GLY A 365 1.11 -5.95 -12.10
C GLY A 365 1.16 -5.77 -10.57
N VAL A 366 2.28 -6.14 -9.92
CA VAL A 366 2.51 -5.94 -8.49
C VAL A 366 3.57 -4.88 -8.26
N ARG A 367 3.39 -4.06 -7.24
CA ARG A 367 4.33 -3.01 -6.81
C ARG A 367 4.83 -3.34 -5.43
N LYS A 368 6.15 -3.37 -5.24
CA LYS A 368 6.72 -3.36 -3.89
C LYS A 368 6.47 -2.00 -3.26
N GLY A 369 5.92 -2.00 -2.06
CA GLY A 369 5.55 -0.79 -1.33
C GLY A 369 6.20 -0.73 0.04
N VAL A 370 6.46 0.49 0.50
CA VAL A 370 6.95 0.77 1.85
C VAL A 370 6.08 1.86 2.50
N MET A 371 5.75 1.67 3.77
CA MET A 371 5.10 2.68 4.61
C MET A 371 5.83 2.78 5.95
N GLY A 372 6.15 4.00 6.38
CA GLY A 372 6.69 4.24 7.71
C GLY A 372 5.61 4.34 8.79
N VAL A 373 5.93 3.83 9.98
CA VAL A 373 5.10 3.91 11.19
C VAL A 373 6.01 4.21 12.38
N GLY A 374 5.53 4.98 13.35
CA GLY A 374 6.30 5.26 14.55
C GLY A 374 5.55 6.02 15.63
N ALA A 375 6.30 6.36 16.67
CA ALA A 375 5.81 7.04 17.85
C ALA A 375 6.87 8.01 18.42
N GLY A 376 6.39 9.09 19.03
CA GLY A 376 7.21 10.04 19.75
C GLY A 376 7.42 9.56 21.18
N ILE A 377 8.64 9.11 21.47
CA ILE A 377 9.01 8.48 22.73
C ILE A 377 9.54 9.53 23.70
N VAL A 378 8.95 9.59 24.89
CA VAL A 378 9.38 10.41 26.03
C VAL A 378 9.82 9.52 27.18
N PHE A 379 10.33 10.10 28.26
CA PHE A 379 10.84 9.34 29.42
C PHE A 379 9.80 8.37 30.01
N ASP A 380 8.54 8.81 30.10
CA ASP A 380 7.40 8.07 30.65
C ASP A 380 6.68 7.20 29.61
N SER A 381 7.26 6.99 28.43
CA SER A 381 6.70 6.09 27.41
C SER A 381 6.87 4.62 27.80
N GLU A 382 5.77 3.88 27.82
CA GLU A 382 5.75 2.43 28.06
C GLU A 382 5.81 1.65 26.74
N ALA A 383 6.82 0.79 26.59
CA ALA A 383 7.16 0.18 25.29
C ALA A 383 6.00 -0.61 24.64
N HIS A 384 5.21 -1.35 25.44
CA HIS A 384 4.05 -2.09 24.95
C HIS A 384 2.95 -1.17 24.42
N ASP A 385 2.67 -0.07 25.13
CA ASP A 385 1.64 0.90 24.74
C ASP A 385 2.06 1.62 23.46
N GLU A 386 3.33 2.00 23.33
CA GLU A 386 3.87 2.64 22.12
C GLU A 386 3.84 1.69 20.91
N PHE A 387 4.11 0.40 21.11
CA PHE A 387 3.99 -0.61 20.05
C PHE A 387 2.52 -0.79 19.64
N ALA A 388 1.60 -0.86 20.60
CA ALA A 388 0.16 -0.94 20.33
C ALA A 388 -0.35 0.31 19.59
N GLU A 389 0.14 1.50 19.95
CA GLU A 389 -0.16 2.75 19.24
C GLU A 389 0.37 2.71 17.80
N CYS A 390 1.59 2.21 17.57
CA CYS A 390 2.12 2.02 16.23
C CYS A 390 1.25 1.06 15.41
N GLN A 391 0.81 -0.06 15.99
CA GLN A 391 -0.12 -0.97 15.31
C GLN A 391 -1.46 -0.31 14.98
N LEU A 392 -1.99 0.53 15.87
CA LEU A 392 -3.21 1.30 15.62
C LEU A 392 -3.02 2.29 14.46
N LYS A 393 -1.87 2.98 14.38
CA LYS A 393 -1.52 3.85 13.23
C LYS A 393 -1.36 3.03 11.94
N ALA A 394 -0.78 1.84 12.03
CA ALA A 394 -0.60 0.92 10.92
C ALA A 394 -1.93 0.37 10.36
N ARG A 395 -3.02 0.33 11.15
CA ARG A 395 -4.36 -0.08 10.70
C ARG A 395 -4.91 0.73 9.54
N PHE A 396 -4.33 1.89 9.25
CA PHE A 396 -4.57 2.59 7.98
C PHE A 396 -4.31 1.67 6.77
N LEU A 397 -3.18 0.97 6.76
CA LEU A 397 -2.77 0.02 5.73
C LEU A 397 -3.22 -1.41 6.05
N THR A 398 -2.93 -1.90 7.26
CA THR A 398 -3.17 -3.32 7.64
C THR A 398 -4.65 -3.65 7.80
N GLY A 399 -5.49 -2.64 8.02
CA GLY A 399 -6.94 -2.81 8.09
C GLY A 399 -7.66 -2.57 6.77
N LEU A 400 -6.94 -2.37 5.65
CA LEU A 400 -7.52 -2.32 4.32
C LEU A 400 -7.95 -3.73 3.92
N SER A 401 -9.25 -4.02 3.94
CA SER A 401 -9.78 -5.30 3.50
C SER A 401 -9.49 -5.52 2.01
N ASN A 402 -9.52 -6.76 1.57
CA ASN A 402 -9.46 -7.11 0.15
C ASN A 402 -10.86 -7.54 -0.30
N ASP A 403 -11.32 -7.00 -1.44
CA ASP A 403 -12.70 -7.12 -1.91
C ASP A 403 -12.87 -8.31 -2.87
N PHE A 404 -12.39 -9.48 -2.45
CA PHE A 404 -12.55 -10.76 -3.15
C PHE A 404 -12.56 -11.92 -2.15
N GLU A 405 -12.97 -13.10 -2.60
CA GLU A 405 -12.96 -14.30 -1.78
C GLU A 405 -11.81 -15.22 -2.20
N LEU A 406 -11.29 -15.96 -1.22
CA LEU A 406 -10.45 -17.13 -1.47
C LEU A 406 -11.34 -18.37 -1.44
N PHE A 407 -11.03 -19.37 -2.27
CA PHE A 407 -11.85 -20.57 -2.29
C PHE A 407 -11.09 -21.84 -2.63
N GLU A 408 -11.67 -22.94 -2.21
CA GLU A 408 -11.28 -24.28 -2.59
C GLU A 408 -12.47 -25.02 -3.20
N THR A 409 -12.17 -25.88 -4.17
CA THR A 409 -13.16 -26.75 -4.80
C THR A 409 -12.64 -28.18 -4.74
N MET A 410 -13.42 -29.08 -4.14
CA MET A 410 -13.03 -30.42 -3.73
C MET A 410 -14.05 -31.44 -4.20
N TYR A 411 -13.56 -32.64 -4.55
CA TYR A 411 -14.39 -33.84 -4.59
C TYR A 411 -14.74 -34.23 -3.14
N ALA A 412 -16.01 -34.54 -2.87
CA ALA A 412 -16.43 -35.05 -1.58
C ALA A 412 -17.53 -36.12 -1.70
N THR A 413 -17.60 -36.99 -0.70
CA THR A 413 -18.72 -37.90 -0.44
C THR A 413 -19.16 -37.76 1.02
N ARG A 414 -20.35 -38.27 1.36
CA ARG A 414 -20.80 -38.28 2.76
C ARG A 414 -19.86 -39.11 3.63
N GLU A 415 -19.40 -40.25 3.13
CA GLU A 415 -18.69 -41.28 3.88
C GLU A 415 -17.20 -40.95 4.03
N ALA A 416 -16.54 -40.51 2.95
CA ALA A 416 -15.10 -40.25 2.94
C ALA A 416 -14.73 -38.77 3.17
N GLY A 417 -15.72 -37.86 3.18
CA GLY A 417 -15.49 -36.43 3.28
C GLY A 417 -14.75 -35.84 2.06
N PRO A 418 -14.16 -34.64 2.20
CA PRO A 418 -13.41 -33.99 1.13
C PRO A 418 -12.07 -34.70 0.84
N ARG A 419 -11.79 -34.97 -0.43
CA ARG A 419 -10.52 -35.56 -0.87
C ARG A 419 -9.38 -34.56 -0.71
N HIS A 420 -8.22 -35.03 -0.24
CA HIS A 420 -7.00 -34.24 -0.06
C HIS A 420 -7.16 -32.99 0.84
N LEU A 421 -8.05 -33.07 1.83
CA LEU A 421 -8.44 -31.96 2.70
C LEU A 421 -7.25 -31.15 3.26
N GLU A 422 -6.24 -31.82 3.80
CA GLU A 422 -5.06 -31.16 4.40
C GLU A 422 -4.30 -30.26 3.40
N ARG A 423 -4.18 -30.69 2.14
CA ARG A 423 -3.53 -29.89 1.10
C ARG A 423 -4.37 -28.68 0.70
N HIS A 424 -5.70 -28.83 0.70
CA HIS A 424 -6.63 -27.74 0.44
C HIS A 424 -6.58 -26.68 1.54
N LEU A 425 -6.67 -27.08 2.81
CA LEU A 425 -6.62 -26.16 3.96
C LEU A 425 -5.29 -25.43 4.02
N LYS A 426 -4.16 -26.13 3.84
CA LYS A 426 -2.83 -25.50 3.81
C LYS A 426 -2.68 -24.44 2.72
N ARG A 427 -3.21 -24.69 1.51
CA ARG A 427 -3.15 -23.71 0.42
C ARG A 427 -4.04 -22.50 0.70
N LEU A 428 -5.23 -22.74 1.25
CA LEU A 428 -6.17 -21.68 1.63
C LEU A 428 -5.59 -20.81 2.74
N GLU A 429 -5.05 -21.41 3.79
CA GLU A 429 -4.33 -20.74 4.89
C GLU A 429 -3.17 -19.89 4.36
N SER A 430 -2.32 -20.45 3.49
CA SER A 430 -1.19 -19.72 2.92
C SER A 430 -1.64 -18.49 2.14
N SER A 431 -2.76 -18.58 1.42
CA SER A 431 -3.33 -17.44 0.68
C SER A 431 -3.98 -16.43 1.63
N ALA A 432 -4.69 -16.91 2.65
CA ALA A 432 -5.29 -16.07 3.68
C ALA A 432 -4.22 -15.24 4.41
N ARG A 433 -3.12 -15.88 4.83
CA ARG A 433 -1.97 -15.20 5.45
C ARG A 433 -1.35 -14.16 4.53
N TYR A 434 -1.17 -14.48 3.24
CA TYR A 434 -0.60 -13.54 2.28
C TYR A 434 -1.48 -12.30 2.09
N PHE A 435 -2.80 -12.46 1.95
CA PHE A 435 -3.72 -11.33 1.77
C PHE A 435 -4.24 -10.69 3.06
N GLY A 436 -3.76 -11.16 4.23
CA GLY A 436 -4.21 -10.66 5.54
C GLY A 436 -5.65 -11.03 5.91
N PHE A 437 -6.20 -12.12 5.39
CA PHE A 437 -7.54 -12.60 5.73
C PHE A 437 -7.48 -13.28 7.11
N ALA A 438 -8.55 -13.11 7.90
CA ALA A 438 -8.69 -13.88 9.13
C ALA A 438 -8.84 -15.38 8.81
N TRP A 439 -8.10 -16.22 9.53
CA TRP A 439 -8.07 -17.67 9.33
C TRP A 439 -8.43 -18.40 10.62
N ASP A 440 -9.49 -19.21 10.56
CA ASP A 440 -9.87 -20.16 11.60
C ASP A 440 -10.02 -21.54 10.98
N GLU A 441 -9.00 -22.38 11.18
CA GLU A 441 -8.98 -23.73 10.64
C GLU A 441 -10.06 -24.63 11.27
N ALA A 442 -10.35 -24.45 12.55
CA ALA A 442 -11.34 -25.25 13.26
C ALA A 442 -12.74 -24.96 12.70
N ALA A 443 -13.06 -23.69 12.47
CA ALA A 443 -14.27 -23.28 11.79
C ALA A 443 -14.34 -23.87 10.36
N ALA A 444 -13.27 -23.73 9.56
CA ALA A 444 -13.24 -24.29 8.20
C ALA A 444 -13.56 -25.79 8.19
N ARG A 445 -12.95 -26.58 9.08
CA ARG A 445 -13.20 -28.02 9.22
C ARG A 445 -14.63 -28.33 9.65
N ALA A 446 -15.21 -27.55 10.57
CA ALA A 446 -16.58 -27.72 11.02
C ALA A 446 -17.59 -27.50 9.88
N TYR A 447 -17.42 -26.43 9.10
CA TYR A 447 -18.26 -26.15 7.93
C TYR A 447 -18.21 -27.27 6.89
N LEU A 448 -17.02 -27.78 6.60
CA LEU A 448 -16.82 -28.89 5.66
C LEU A 448 -17.48 -30.18 6.17
N THR A 449 -17.31 -30.49 7.45
CA THR A 449 -17.90 -31.69 8.07
C THR A 449 -19.42 -31.65 7.99
N LEU A 450 -20.03 -30.53 8.38
CA LEU A 450 -21.49 -30.35 8.31
C LEU A 450 -22.00 -30.47 6.88
N ALA A 451 -21.32 -29.85 5.91
CA ALA A 451 -21.69 -29.94 4.51
C ALA A 451 -21.60 -31.37 3.95
N CYS A 452 -20.56 -32.14 4.32
CA CYS A 452 -20.43 -33.54 3.93
C CYS A 452 -21.51 -34.42 4.55
N GLN A 453 -21.87 -34.21 5.82
CA GLN A 453 -22.93 -34.97 6.49
C GLN A 453 -24.31 -34.78 5.85
N ALA A 454 -24.54 -33.61 5.24
CA ALA A 454 -25.78 -33.28 4.53
C ALA A 454 -25.85 -33.89 3.12
N LEU A 455 -24.77 -34.50 2.60
CA LEU A 455 -24.77 -35.09 1.26
C LEU A 455 -25.60 -36.39 1.19
N PRO A 456 -26.19 -36.71 0.03
CA PRO A 456 -26.72 -38.04 -0.25
C PRO A 456 -25.64 -39.12 -0.11
N ALA A 457 -26.01 -40.25 0.48
CA ALA A 457 -25.10 -41.38 0.66
C ALA A 457 -24.65 -41.97 -0.70
N GLY A 458 -23.39 -42.36 -0.79
CA GLY A 458 -22.81 -43.04 -1.96
C GLY A 458 -22.71 -42.19 -3.25
N GLN A 459 -23.00 -40.89 -3.20
CA GLN A 459 -22.97 -40.01 -4.39
C GLN A 459 -21.83 -38.98 -4.32
N PRO A 460 -20.94 -38.91 -5.33
CA PRO A 460 -19.91 -37.89 -5.39
C PRO A 460 -20.49 -36.50 -5.64
N HIS A 461 -19.97 -35.52 -4.91
CA HIS A 461 -20.37 -34.13 -5.01
C HIS A 461 -19.15 -33.22 -5.20
N ARG A 462 -19.36 -32.11 -5.92
CA ARG A 462 -18.52 -30.92 -5.85
C ARG A 462 -18.82 -30.24 -4.54
N LEU A 463 -17.79 -29.99 -3.74
CA LEU A 463 -17.86 -29.16 -2.55
C LEU A 463 -16.97 -27.93 -2.77
N ARG A 464 -17.55 -26.74 -2.68
CA ARG A 464 -16.83 -25.46 -2.77
C ARG A 464 -16.86 -24.77 -1.42
N LEU A 465 -15.71 -24.53 -0.82
CA LEU A 465 -15.54 -23.72 0.39
C LEU A 465 -14.99 -22.37 -0.04
N ALA A 466 -15.72 -21.29 0.20
CA ALA A 466 -15.26 -19.91 -0.01
C ALA A 466 -15.08 -19.21 1.34
N MET A 467 -14.16 -18.26 1.41
CA MET A 467 -13.96 -17.39 2.56
C MET A 467 -13.73 -15.94 2.14
N ASN A 468 -14.31 -15.02 2.90
CA ASN A 468 -14.05 -13.59 2.74
C ASN A 468 -12.90 -13.12 3.64
N SER A 469 -12.52 -11.85 3.52
CA SER A 469 -11.42 -11.24 4.30
C SER A 469 -11.64 -11.23 5.81
N ALA A 470 -12.90 -11.26 6.26
CA ALA A 470 -13.26 -11.33 7.67
C ALA A 470 -13.21 -12.77 8.25
N GLY A 471 -12.87 -13.77 7.45
CA GLY A 471 -12.78 -15.17 7.89
C GLY A 471 -14.13 -15.88 7.96
N ALA A 472 -15.20 -15.30 7.39
CA ALA A 472 -16.47 -15.99 7.28
C ALA A 472 -16.43 -16.99 6.13
N PHE A 473 -16.92 -18.21 6.38
CA PHE A 473 -16.95 -19.31 5.41
C PHE A 473 -18.35 -19.51 4.82
N ALA A 474 -18.38 -19.88 3.54
CA ALA A 474 -19.57 -20.36 2.85
C ALA A 474 -19.27 -21.66 2.12
N VAL A 475 -20.18 -22.63 2.20
CA VAL A 475 -20.05 -23.92 1.51
C VAL A 475 -21.18 -24.10 0.51
N GLN A 476 -20.83 -24.47 -0.73
CA GLN A 476 -21.76 -24.83 -1.77
C GLN A 476 -21.50 -26.26 -2.24
N THR A 477 -22.56 -27.03 -2.44
CA THR A 477 -22.50 -28.42 -2.92
C THR A 477 -23.24 -28.59 -4.24
N GLY A 478 -22.80 -29.52 -5.08
CA GLY A 478 -23.53 -29.92 -6.29
C GLY A 478 -23.16 -31.32 -6.74
N ALA A 479 -24.13 -32.08 -7.23
CA ALA A 479 -23.90 -33.46 -7.69
C ALA A 479 -22.86 -33.49 -8.82
N LEU A 480 -21.95 -34.45 -8.77
CA LEU A 480 -20.91 -34.60 -9.78
C LEU A 480 -21.37 -35.57 -10.87
N THR A 481 -21.66 -35.05 -12.06
CA THR A 481 -21.98 -35.90 -13.23
C THR A 481 -20.77 -36.69 -13.70
N PRO A 482 -20.90 -37.96 -14.12
CA PRO A 482 -19.80 -38.71 -14.72
C PRO A 482 -19.20 -37.98 -15.94
N LEU A 483 -17.89 -38.14 -16.13
CA LEU A 483 -17.16 -37.56 -17.26
C LEU A 483 -16.69 -38.71 -18.15
N GLN A 484 -16.86 -38.57 -19.47
CA GLN A 484 -16.33 -39.53 -20.45
C GLN A 484 -14.91 -39.13 -20.85
N GLU A 485 -14.04 -40.13 -20.99
CA GLU A 485 -12.64 -39.96 -21.39
C GLU A 485 -12.37 -40.56 -22.77
N PRO A 486 -11.46 -39.98 -23.58
CA PRO A 486 -10.69 -38.77 -23.28
C PRO A 486 -11.52 -37.49 -23.42
N VAL A 487 -11.16 -36.45 -22.68
CA VAL A 487 -11.75 -35.12 -22.84
C VAL A 487 -11.05 -34.32 -23.94
N GLN A 488 -11.79 -33.45 -24.62
CA GLN A 488 -11.21 -32.51 -25.59
C GLN A 488 -10.67 -31.27 -24.87
N VAL A 489 -9.51 -30.78 -25.27
CA VAL A 489 -8.98 -29.48 -24.83
C VAL A 489 -8.61 -28.63 -26.03
N GLN A 490 -8.79 -27.32 -25.92
CA GLN A 490 -8.49 -26.35 -26.96
C GLN A 490 -7.35 -25.44 -26.51
N LEU A 491 -6.79 -24.65 -27.42
CA LEU A 491 -5.85 -23.58 -27.06
C LEU A 491 -6.60 -22.26 -26.90
N ALA A 492 -6.21 -21.48 -25.90
CA ALA A 492 -6.65 -20.10 -25.80
C ALA A 492 -5.89 -19.23 -26.80
N ASP A 493 -6.59 -18.26 -27.40
CA ASP A 493 -6.00 -17.28 -28.33
C ASP A 493 -5.19 -16.21 -27.59
N GLU A 494 -5.53 -15.96 -26.33
CA GLU A 494 -4.91 -14.93 -25.48
C GLU A 494 -3.75 -15.49 -24.64
N SER A 495 -2.71 -14.67 -24.46
CA SER A 495 -1.61 -14.97 -23.55
C SER A 495 -1.90 -14.53 -22.11
N THR A 496 -1.33 -15.25 -21.16
CA THR A 496 -1.31 -14.95 -19.71
C THR A 496 -0.03 -14.22 -19.31
N ASP A 497 -0.03 -13.50 -18.19
CA ASP A 497 1.19 -12.93 -17.59
C ASP A 497 1.72 -13.91 -16.54
N SER A 498 2.91 -14.44 -16.78
CA SER A 498 3.56 -15.42 -15.91
C SER A 498 3.79 -14.95 -14.47
N GLY A 499 3.83 -13.63 -14.24
CA GLY A 499 4.00 -13.05 -12.92
C GLY A 499 2.71 -12.54 -12.28
N ASP A 500 1.55 -12.73 -12.92
CA ASP A 500 0.26 -12.35 -12.35
C ASP A 500 0.07 -12.99 -10.98
N LEU A 501 -0.12 -12.12 -9.99
CA LEU A 501 -0.29 -12.48 -8.59
C LEU A 501 -1.43 -13.49 -8.39
N PHE A 502 -2.55 -13.27 -9.07
CA PHE A 502 -3.76 -14.06 -8.86
C PHE A 502 -3.68 -15.46 -9.47
N LEU A 503 -2.66 -15.76 -10.26
CA LEU A 503 -2.37 -17.13 -10.68
C LEU A 503 -1.85 -17.97 -9.54
N ARG A 504 -1.20 -17.37 -8.54
CA ARG A 504 -0.62 -18.10 -7.40
C ARG A 504 -1.65 -18.40 -6.32
N HIS A 505 -2.84 -17.83 -6.41
CA HIS A 505 -3.88 -17.90 -5.38
C HIS A 505 -5.24 -18.26 -5.98
N LYS A 506 -5.97 -19.18 -5.34
CA LYS A 506 -7.32 -19.53 -5.79
C LYS A 506 -8.34 -18.54 -5.22
N SER A 507 -8.51 -17.42 -5.91
CA SER A 507 -9.47 -16.37 -5.56
C SER A 507 -10.61 -16.28 -6.56
N THR A 508 -11.65 -15.50 -6.24
CA THR A 508 -12.75 -15.15 -7.18
C THR A 508 -12.32 -14.25 -8.33
N ILE A 509 -11.09 -13.74 -8.30
CA ILE A 509 -10.50 -12.97 -9.39
C ILE A 509 -9.99 -13.93 -10.47
N ARG A 510 -10.93 -14.45 -11.26
CA ARG A 510 -10.66 -15.47 -12.30
C ARG A 510 -11.55 -15.33 -13.53
N GLU A 511 -12.13 -14.16 -13.77
CA GLU A 511 -13.12 -13.94 -14.85
C GLU A 511 -12.65 -14.43 -16.22
N ARG A 512 -11.38 -14.17 -16.58
CA ARG A 512 -10.74 -14.68 -17.80
C ARG A 512 -10.79 -16.20 -17.90
N TYR A 513 -10.35 -16.89 -16.86
CA TYR A 513 -10.31 -18.35 -16.81
C TYR A 513 -11.72 -18.94 -16.85
N ASP A 514 -12.67 -18.29 -16.16
CA ASP A 514 -14.07 -18.67 -16.17
C ASP A 514 -14.72 -18.50 -17.55
N ALA A 515 -14.42 -17.40 -18.25
CA ALA A 515 -14.87 -17.20 -19.62
C ALA A 515 -14.29 -18.25 -20.57
N ALA A 516 -13.00 -18.57 -20.44
CA ALA A 516 -12.33 -19.50 -21.33
C ALA A 516 -12.85 -20.94 -21.22
N TRP A 517 -13.03 -21.48 -20.01
CA TRP A 517 -13.57 -22.84 -19.89
C TRP A 517 -15.05 -22.90 -20.26
N LYS A 518 -15.85 -21.84 -19.99
CA LYS A 518 -17.24 -21.78 -20.44
C LYS A 518 -17.35 -21.73 -21.97
N ALA A 519 -16.46 -20.99 -22.63
CA ALA A 519 -16.39 -20.97 -24.09
C ALA A 519 -16.00 -22.34 -24.66
N ALA A 520 -15.07 -23.04 -24.01
CA ALA A 520 -14.71 -24.42 -24.36
C ALA A 520 -15.92 -25.36 -24.23
N ASP A 521 -16.62 -25.29 -23.09
CA ASP A 521 -17.78 -26.14 -22.78
C ASP A 521 -18.91 -25.94 -23.79
N ALA A 522 -19.17 -24.70 -24.21
CA ALA A 522 -20.12 -24.37 -25.27
C ALA A 522 -19.77 -24.98 -26.65
N GLN A 523 -18.51 -25.35 -26.87
CA GLN A 523 -18.01 -26.00 -28.07
C GLN A 523 -17.79 -27.51 -27.89
N GLY A 524 -18.21 -28.07 -26.74
CA GLY A 524 -18.02 -29.49 -26.42
C GLY A 524 -16.62 -29.85 -25.93
N ALA A 525 -15.75 -28.88 -25.68
CA ALA A 525 -14.43 -29.07 -25.09
C ALA A 525 -14.45 -28.91 -23.56
N PHE A 526 -13.56 -29.62 -22.87
CA PHE A 526 -13.49 -29.62 -21.41
C PHE A 526 -12.78 -28.38 -20.85
N ASP A 527 -11.77 -27.87 -21.53
CA ASP A 527 -11.00 -26.70 -21.09
C ASP A 527 -10.24 -26.04 -22.25
N LYS A 528 -9.79 -24.80 -22.03
CA LYS A 528 -8.84 -24.11 -22.89
C LYS A 528 -7.51 -23.95 -22.17
N LEU A 529 -6.42 -24.43 -22.79
CA LEU A 529 -5.06 -24.32 -22.30
C LEU A 529 -4.43 -23.00 -22.74
N PHE A 530 -3.79 -22.33 -21.80
CA PHE A 530 -3.15 -21.04 -22.03
C PHE A 530 -1.64 -21.16 -22.23
N PHE A 531 -1.08 -20.17 -22.93
CA PHE A 531 0.35 -19.89 -22.94
C PHE A 531 0.60 -18.53 -22.29
N ASN A 532 1.78 -18.34 -21.70
CA ASN A 532 2.16 -17.03 -21.17
C ASN A 532 2.79 -16.13 -22.24
N GLU A 533 3.17 -14.91 -21.86
CA GLU A 533 3.82 -13.92 -22.72
C GLU A 533 5.16 -14.39 -23.31
N ARG A 534 5.74 -15.45 -22.75
CA ARG A 534 6.99 -16.08 -23.22
C ARG A 534 6.76 -17.28 -24.14
N GLY A 535 5.50 -17.63 -24.44
CA GLY A 535 5.18 -18.80 -25.26
C GLY A 535 5.36 -20.14 -24.54
N GLU A 536 5.31 -20.12 -23.20
CA GLU A 536 5.37 -21.31 -22.35
C GLU A 536 3.95 -21.73 -21.94
N LEU A 537 3.67 -23.04 -21.96
CA LEU A 537 2.39 -23.59 -21.53
C LEU A 537 2.16 -23.28 -20.04
N THR A 538 0.95 -22.86 -19.68
CA THR A 538 0.58 -22.56 -18.29
C THR A 538 -0.43 -23.58 -17.76
N GLU A 539 -1.69 -23.20 -17.62
CA GLU A 539 -2.77 -24.03 -17.13
C GLU A 539 -4.01 -23.88 -18.02
N GLY A 540 -5.05 -24.65 -17.74
CA GLY A 540 -6.37 -24.45 -18.30
C GLY A 540 -7.22 -23.49 -17.46
N GLY A 541 -8.42 -23.14 -17.95
CA GLY A 541 -9.41 -22.35 -17.20
C GLY A 541 -9.78 -22.97 -15.84
N ARG A 542 -9.79 -24.31 -15.75
CA ARG A 542 -10.16 -25.05 -14.53
C ARG A 542 -9.27 -26.24 -14.23
N SER A 543 -8.13 -26.39 -14.91
CA SER A 543 -7.27 -27.57 -14.80
C SER A 543 -5.78 -27.22 -14.87
N ASN A 544 -4.93 -28.04 -14.25
CA ASN A 544 -3.49 -28.05 -14.55
C ASN A 544 -3.20 -29.14 -15.58
N VAL A 545 -2.13 -28.98 -16.36
CA VAL A 545 -1.79 -29.87 -17.49
C VAL A 545 -0.49 -30.61 -17.23
N PHE A 546 -0.47 -31.87 -17.66
CA PHE A 546 0.68 -32.75 -17.75
C PHE A 546 0.77 -33.28 -19.17
N ILE A 547 1.99 -33.42 -19.68
CA ILE A 547 2.25 -34.14 -20.93
C ILE A 547 3.24 -35.26 -20.68
N ARG A 548 3.12 -36.33 -21.47
CA ARG A 548 4.13 -37.38 -21.56
C ARG A 548 4.98 -37.13 -22.79
N LYS A 549 6.29 -37.02 -22.61
CA LYS A 549 7.26 -36.83 -23.68
C LYS A 549 8.55 -37.56 -23.38
N ASP A 550 9.04 -38.32 -24.36
CA ASP A 550 10.23 -39.15 -24.24
C ASP A 550 10.11 -40.14 -23.05
N GLY A 551 8.90 -40.68 -22.86
CA GLY A 551 8.55 -41.57 -21.75
C GLY A 551 8.41 -40.91 -20.37
N LEU A 552 8.66 -39.60 -20.23
CA LEU A 552 8.61 -38.87 -18.95
C LEU A 552 7.34 -38.03 -18.81
N TRP A 553 6.76 -38.00 -17.61
CA TRP A 553 5.68 -37.08 -17.26
C TRP A 553 6.23 -35.73 -16.83
N ILE A 554 5.79 -34.67 -17.49
CA ILE A 554 6.18 -33.29 -17.18
C ILE A 554 4.97 -32.35 -17.09
N THR A 555 5.08 -31.33 -16.24
CA THR A 555 4.08 -30.26 -16.06
C THR A 555 4.78 -28.90 -16.01
N PRO A 556 4.13 -27.80 -16.41
CA PRO A 556 4.76 -26.47 -16.34
C PRO A 556 5.17 -26.11 -14.90
N PRO A 557 6.34 -25.49 -14.66
CA PRO A 557 6.75 -25.04 -13.33
C PRO A 557 5.91 -23.84 -12.86
N LEU A 558 5.85 -23.59 -11.55
CA LEU A 558 5.13 -22.44 -10.99
C LEU A 558 5.58 -21.08 -11.57
N SER A 559 6.84 -20.99 -12.03
CA SER A 559 7.41 -19.80 -12.66
C SER A 559 6.79 -19.46 -14.02
N THR A 560 6.00 -20.36 -14.64
CA THR A 560 5.25 -20.04 -15.86
C THR A 560 3.96 -19.27 -15.60
N GLY A 561 3.58 -19.07 -14.33
CA GLY A 561 2.34 -18.40 -13.93
C GLY A 561 1.17 -19.38 -13.91
N ILE A 562 1.21 -20.32 -12.97
CA ILE A 562 0.14 -21.30 -12.77
C ILE A 562 -0.28 -21.38 -11.32
N LEU A 563 -1.50 -21.85 -11.09
CA LEU A 563 -1.97 -22.16 -9.75
C LEU A 563 -1.21 -23.37 -9.20
N PRO A 564 -0.73 -23.31 -7.94
CA PRO A 564 -0.24 -24.50 -7.24
C PRO A 564 -1.42 -25.43 -6.93
N GLY A 565 -1.88 -26.17 -7.95
CA GLY A 565 -3.01 -27.09 -7.90
C GLY A 565 -2.81 -28.19 -6.86
N VAL A 566 -3.82 -28.45 -6.03
CA VAL A 566 -3.75 -29.57 -5.07
C VAL A 566 -3.62 -30.90 -5.80
N MET A 567 -4.44 -31.15 -6.83
CA MET A 567 -4.34 -32.38 -7.61
C MET A 567 -3.02 -32.46 -8.40
N ARG A 568 -2.51 -31.32 -8.90
CA ARG A 568 -1.20 -31.25 -9.54
C ARG A 568 -0.09 -31.73 -8.59
N ALA A 569 -0.09 -31.25 -7.35
CA ALA A 569 0.88 -31.69 -6.35
C ALA A 569 0.75 -33.19 -6.02
N VAL A 570 -0.48 -33.72 -5.97
CA VAL A 570 -0.72 -35.16 -5.77
C VAL A 570 -0.15 -35.98 -6.93
N ILE A 571 -0.32 -35.53 -8.17
CA ILE A 571 0.19 -36.21 -9.37
C ILE A 571 1.72 -36.14 -9.45
N LEU A 572 2.32 -34.99 -9.15
CA LEU A 572 3.78 -34.85 -9.07
C LEU A 572 4.39 -35.90 -8.14
N ASP A 573 3.81 -36.05 -6.93
CA ASP A 573 4.26 -37.04 -5.95
C ASP A 573 4.01 -38.48 -6.43
N ALA A 574 2.81 -38.77 -6.96
CA ALA A 574 2.38 -40.13 -7.28
C ALA A 574 3.00 -40.70 -8.56
N TRP A 575 3.26 -39.87 -9.57
CA TRP A 575 3.78 -40.30 -10.87
C TRP A 575 5.29 -40.11 -11.02
N GLY A 576 5.95 -39.49 -10.03
CA GLY A 576 7.33 -39.05 -10.17
C GLY A 576 7.49 -38.06 -11.33
N ALA A 577 6.47 -37.25 -11.60
CA ALA A 577 6.49 -36.28 -12.69
C ALA A 577 7.41 -35.09 -12.33
N HIS A 578 7.92 -34.41 -13.36
CA HIS A 578 8.87 -33.31 -13.18
C HIS A 578 8.31 -31.98 -13.68
N GLU A 579 8.70 -30.89 -13.02
CA GLU A 579 8.42 -29.55 -13.51
C GLU A 579 9.40 -29.20 -14.63
N ARG A 580 8.89 -28.84 -15.81
CA ARG A 580 9.69 -28.42 -16.96
C ARG A 580 8.91 -27.44 -17.82
N ILE A 581 9.59 -26.43 -18.37
CA ILE A 581 8.99 -25.53 -19.36
C ILE A 581 8.53 -26.37 -20.56
N ILE A 582 7.26 -26.21 -20.94
CA ILE A 582 6.64 -26.90 -22.07
C ILE A 582 6.33 -25.86 -23.15
N THR A 583 6.93 -26.01 -24.32
CA THR A 583 6.64 -25.15 -25.49
C THR A 583 5.43 -25.68 -26.25
N ARG A 584 4.90 -24.85 -27.16
CA ARG A 584 3.81 -25.28 -28.06
C ARG A 584 4.17 -26.52 -28.88
N GLU A 585 5.40 -26.57 -29.39
CA GLU A 585 5.90 -27.71 -30.16
C GLU A 585 5.96 -29.00 -29.30
N MET A 586 6.40 -28.88 -28.04
CA MET A 586 6.39 -30.00 -27.11
C MET A 586 4.98 -30.51 -26.82
N LEU A 587 4.00 -29.61 -26.67
CA LEU A 587 2.59 -29.98 -26.47
C LEU A 587 2.02 -30.71 -27.69
N LEU A 588 2.30 -30.21 -28.90
CA LEU A 588 1.83 -30.83 -30.15
C LEU A 588 2.48 -32.20 -30.40
N ALA A 589 3.71 -32.40 -29.96
CA ALA A 589 4.46 -33.65 -30.07
C ALA A 589 4.33 -34.56 -28.83
N ALA A 590 3.38 -34.29 -27.92
CA ALA A 590 3.18 -35.10 -26.72
C ALA A 590 2.65 -36.50 -27.06
N GLU A 591 3.18 -37.53 -26.39
CA GLU A 591 2.70 -38.91 -26.49
C GLU A 591 1.30 -39.04 -25.86
N GLU A 592 1.11 -38.36 -24.74
CA GLU A 592 -0.14 -38.32 -23.98
C GLU A 592 -0.32 -36.93 -23.34
N ILE A 593 -1.56 -36.47 -23.25
CA ILE A 593 -1.93 -35.26 -22.52
C ILE A 593 -2.88 -35.66 -21.40
N VAL A 594 -2.62 -35.14 -20.19
CA VAL A 594 -3.49 -35.28 -19.03
C VAL A 594 -3.81 -33.90 -18.50
N VAL A 595 -5.09 -33.65 -18.25
CA VAL A 595 -5.52 -32.50 -17.45
C VAL A 595 -5.98 -32.98 -16.08
N CYS A 596 -5.81 -32.15 -15.06
CA CYS A 596 -6.17 -32.52 -13.71
C CYS A 596 -6.79 -31.37 -12.92
N ASN A 597 -7.71 -31.74 -12.02
CA ASN A 597 -8.21 -30.86 -10.97
C ASN A 597 -8.72 -31.68 -9.79
N SER A 598 -8.97 -31.01 -8.66
CA SER A 598 -9.40 -31.67 -7.41
C SER A 598 -10.79 -32.31 -7.47
N LEU A 599 -11.58 -32.06 -8.52
CA LEU A 599 -12.89 -32.70 -8.70
C LEU A 599 -12.80 -34.00 -9.48
N ARG A 600 -12.01 -34.01 -10.55
CA ARG A 600 -11.95 -35.10 -11.52
C ARG A 600 -10.74 -36.02 -11.35
N GLY A 601 -9.73 -35.58 -10.60
CA GLY A 601 -8.44 -36.29 -10.56
C GLY A 601 -7.65 -36.02 -11.84
N ALA A 602 -6.87 -37.01 -12.28
CA ALA A 602 -6.21 -37.01 -13.58
C ALA A 602 -7.17 -37.54 -14.65
N VAL A 603 -7.29 -36.85 -15.78
CA VAL A 603 -8.20 -37.17 -16.88
C VAL A 603 -7.40 -37.15 -18.17
N ARG A 604 -7.52 -38.19 -19.00
CA ARG A 604 -6.88 -38.23 -20.32
C ARG A 604 -7.50 -37.17 -21.23
N ALA A 605 -6.66 -36.38 -21.89
CA ALA A 605 -7.07 -35.33 -22.78
C ALA A 605 -6.51 -35.52 -24.18
N VAL A 606 -7.22 -34.99 -25.17
CA VAL A 606 -6.79 -34.89 -26.56
C VAL A 606 -6.90 -33.42 -26.98
N LEU A 607 -5.86 -32.93 -27.64
CA LEU A 607 -5.83 -31.56 -28.13
C LEU A 607 -6.65 -31.46 -29.42
N GLN A 608 -7.67 -30.63 -29.41
CA GLN A 608 -8.40 -30.25 -30.61
C GLN A 608 -7.54 -29.23 -31.37
N VAL A 609 -7.03 -29.66 -32.53
CA VAL A 609 -6.30 -28.79 -33.46
C VAL A 609 -7.30 -28.37 -34.54
N ASP A 610 -7.49 -27.07 -34.68
CA ASP A 610 -8.31 -26.48 -35.76
C ASP A 610 -7.69 -26.72 -37.15
#